data_AF-A0A8S3QBD1-F1
#
_entry.id   AF-A0A8S3QBD1-F1
#
_cell.length_a   1.000
_cell.length_b   1.000
_cell.length_c   1.000
_cell.angle_alpha   90.00
_cell.angle_beta   90.00
_cell.angle_gamma   90.00
#
_symmetry.space_group_name_H-M   'P 1'
#
loop_
_entity.id
_entity.type
_entity.pdbx_description
1 polymer ?
#
loop_
_entity_poly.entity_id
_entity_poly.type
_entity_poly.pdbx_seq_one_letter_code
_entity_poly.pdbx_strand_id
1 'polypeptide(L)'
;MDDEPSTSGGSTRSILQKRQDEVDVMAAKPPEVRDGIKLSIPLKLQDKNDVIFDKHPVVTAKLQALDDRQKRWLIVGICLQKIVLPALRQYIVPILTDLYNELMRKQKIETQTYETHLTRYAPANTDLNYEAVNNNKATYGNQRAKYDYTIKSVVDLSKLFLPTHMAPDTDFHETCDLSACLGLIINTGRFPVSVSSCAENVRSVIRNPWVHCNFTEWDEFKYSHSFQLMEQIVGALRLSSYEKSQLIMELREWKINAKPSDLDDNEKRWLVVGICMNTVLIPALRKYVVPILTVLYNELTRYQNIDTQIYQHIINQQTDS
;
A
#
# COMPACT_ATOMS: atom_id res chain seq x y z
N MET A 1 -62.38 20.48 46.48
CA MET A 1 -62.10 21.85 46.95
C MET A 1 -60.73 21.80 47.55
N ASP A 2 -59.84 22.48 46.84
CA ASP A 2 -58.62 23.16 47.31
C ASP A 2 -57.58 22.32 48.06
N ASP A 3 -56.46 22.08 47.37
CA ASP A 3 -55.14 22.54 47.86
C ASP A 3 -54.10 22.37 46.73
N GLU A 4 -53.72 23.50 46.13
CA GLU A 4 -52.51 23.62 45.30
C GLU A 4 -51.25 23.56 46.18
N PRO A 5 -50.13 23.07 45.62
CA PRO A 5 -48.84 23.62 45.98
C PRO A 5 -48.11 24.17 44.75
N SER A 6 -47.92 25.48 44.82
CA SER A 6 -46.89 26.29 44.18
C SER A 6 -45.53 25.59 44.05
N THR A 7 -44.94 25.63 42.85
CA THR A 7 -43.49 25.42 42.67
C THR A 7 -42.89 26.55 41.85
N SER A 8 -41.86 27.15 42.44
CA SER A 8 -41.12 28.30 41.97
C SER A 8 -40.30 27.99 40.71
N GLY A 9 -40.46 28.81 39.68
CA GLY A 9 -39.49 28.91 38.58
C GLY A 9 -38.21 29.57 39.06
N GLY A 10 -37.12 28.80 39.12
CA GLY A 10 -35.81 29.25 39.57
C GLY A 10 -34.67 28.59 38.80
N SER A 11 -34.28 29.25 37.70
CA SER A 11 -32.90 29.32 37.17
C SER A 11 -32.11 28.02 36.96
N THR A 12 -32.43 27.29 35.89
CA THR A 12 -31.55 26.25 35.29
C THR A 12 -30.34 26.82 34.53
N ARG A 13 -30.09 28.14 34.62
CA ARG A 13 -29.02 28.82 33.85
C ARG A 13 -27.65 28.85 34.55
N SER A 14 -27.55 28.31 35.78
CA SER A 14 -26.33 28.39 36.60
C SER A 14 -25.36 27.20 36.43
N ILE A 15 -25.84 26.02 36.02
CA ILE A 15 -25.02 24.79 36.01
C ILE A 15 -24.26 24.61 34.69
N LEU A 16 -24.79 25.15 33.58
CA LEU A 16 -24.13 25.10 32.26
C LEU A 16 -23.04 26.17 32.08
N GLN A 17 -23.11 27.29 32.80
CA GLN A 17 -22.05 28.30 32.77
C GLN A 17 -20.82 27.86 33.58
N LYS A 18 -21.05 27.20 34.72
CA LYS A 18 -19.96 26.75 35.61
C LYS A 18 -19.12 25.58 35.06
N ARG A 19 -19.67 24.82 34.10
CA ARG A 19 -18.93 23.75 33.40
C ARG A 19 -18.12 24.25 32.21
N GLN A 20 -18.39 25.45 31.69
CA GLN A 20 -17.60 26.02 30.61
C GLN A 20 -16.30 26.63 31.14
N ASP A 21 -16.35 27.22 32.34
CA ASP A 21 -15.18 27.86 32.97
C ASP A 21 -14.17 26.84 33.57
N GLU A 22 -14.58 25.59 33.84
CA GLU A 22 -13.66 24.51 34.29
C GLU A 22 -12.94 23.80 33.14
N VAL A 23 -13.44 23.91 31.90
CA VAL A 23 -12.79 23.35 30.71
C VAL A 23 -11.64 24.24 30.22
N ASP A 24 -11.67 25.54 30.53
CA ASP A 24 -10.63 26.49 30.12
C ASP A 24 -9.41 26.55 31.08
N VAL A 25 -9.43 25.84 32.21
CA VAL A 25 -8.33 25.88 33.22
C VAL A 25 -7.44 24.63 33.22
N MET A 26 -7.74 23.60 32.42
CA MET A 26 -6.91 22.38 32.30
C MET A 26 -6.24 22.17 30.93
N ALA A 27 -6.03 23.25 30.16
CA ALA A 27 -5.12 23.23 29.02
C ALA A 27 -3.66 23.10 29.51
N ALA A 28 -3.27 21.87 29.86
CA ALA A 28 -1.90 21.52 30.16
C ALA A 28 -1.00 21.89 28.97
N LYS A 29 0.01 22.69 29.27
CA LYS A 29 1.07 23.12 28.35
C LYS A 29 1.65 21.89 27.62
N PRO A 30 1.80 21.90 26.28
CA PRO A 30 2.39 20.79 25.55
C PRO A 30 3.81 20.50 26.07
N PRO A 31 4.24 19.24 26.14
CA PRO A 31 5.61 18.92 26.51
C PRO A 31 6.57 19.56 25.49
N GLU A 32 7.61 20.22 26.00
CA GLU A 32 8.70 20.78 25.21
C GLU A 32 9.26 19.73 24.25
N VAL A 33 9.13 20.01 22.96
CA VAL A 33 9.79 19.27 21.90
C VAL A 33 11.28 19.47 22.08
N ARG A 34 11.99 18.44 22.53
CA ARG A 34 13.46 18.40 22.47
C ARG A 34 13.89 18.59 21.03
N ASP A 35 14.79 19.54 20.81
CA ASP A 35 15.35 19.91 19.51
C ASP A 35 15.87 18.69 18.75
N GLY A 36 15.00 18.10 17.94
CA GLY A 36 15.40 17.21 16.86
C GLY A 36 16.16 18.06 15.85
N ILE A 37 17.31 17.55 15.40
CA ILE A 37 18.14 18.17 14.35
C ILE A 37 17.23 18.52 13.17
N LYS A 38 16.88 19.79 13.02
CA LYS A 38 16.31 20.33 11.79
C LYS A 38 17.41 20.20 10.75
N LEU A 39 17.37 19.13 9.96
CA LEU A 39 18.03 19.07 8.67
C LEU A 39 17.30 20.09 7.77
N SER A 40 17.63 21.36 7.96
CA SER A 40 17.29 22.40 7.00
C SER A 40 18.03 22.08 5.71
N ILE A 41 17.27 21.91 4.63
CA ILE A 41 17.82 21.80 3.29
C ILE A 41 18.68 23.05 3.07
N PRO A 42 19.98 22.90 2.74
CA PRO A 42 20.84 24.05 2.46
C PRO A 42 20.19 24.95 1.40
N LEU A 43 20.16 26.28 1.62
CA LEU A 43 19.52 27.25 0.70
C LEU A 43 19.96 27.05 -0.76
N LYS A 44 21.22 26.65 -0.99
CA LYS A 44 21.79 26.36 -2.31
C LYS A 44 21.12 25.17 -3.05
N LEU A 45 20.37 24.33 -2.34
CA LEU A 45 19.55 23.24 -2.89
C LEU A 45 18.06 23.62 -2.98
N GLN A 46 17.58 24.57 -2.17
CA GLN A 46 16.24 25.16 -2.33
C GLN A 46 16.16 25.96 -3.64
N ASP A 47 17.16 26.82 -3.91
CA ASP A 47 17.24 27.59 -5.15
C ASP A 47 17.33 26.68 -6.40
N LYS A 48 17.86 25.47 -6.26
CA LYS A 48 17.91 24.47 -7.35
C LYS A 48 16.59 23.72 -7.51
N ASN A 49 15.86 23.47 -6.43
CA ASN A 49 14.53 22.89 -6.51
C ASN A 49 13.57 23.86 -7.21
N ASP A 50 13.57 25.14 -6.84
CA ASP A 50 12.70 26.14 -7.46
C ASP A 50 13.05 26.33 -8.95
N VAL A 51 14.35 26.28 -9.31
CA VAL A 51 14.79 26.28 -10.71
C VAL A 51 14.42 25.00 -11.47
N ILE A 52 14.31 23.84 -10.82
CA ILE A 52 13.83 22.60 -11.45
C ILE A 52 12.31 22.66 -11.69
N PHE A 53 11.54 23.23 -10.76
CA PHE A 53 10.09 23.40 -10.91
C PHE A 53 9.69 24.55 -11.84
N ASP A 54 10.49 25.62 -11.95
CA ASP A 54 10.23 26.72 -12.88
C ASP A 54 10.77 26.47 -14.31
N LYS A 55 11.83 25.67 -14.48
CA LYS A 55 12.38 25.34 -15.82
C LYS A 55 11.77 24.11 -16.46
N HIS A 56 11.08 23.28 -15.70
CA HIS A 56 10.14 22.33 -16.28
C HIS A 56 8.77 22.99 -16.26
N PRO A 57 8.21 23.41 -17.40
CA PRO A 57 6.80 23.73 -17.42
C PRO A 57 6.09 22.54 -16.78
N VAL A 58 5.27 22.81 -15.76
CA VAL A 58 4.27 21.87 -15.21
C VAL A 58 3.89 20.98 -16.36
N VAL A 59 4.24 19.69 -16.28
CA VAL A 59 4.09 18.73 -17.37
C VAL A 59 2.61 18.46 -17.53
N THR A 60 1.88 19.45 -18.00
CA THR A 60 0.72 19.30 -18.87
C THR A 60 1.29 18.82 -20.19
N ALA A 61 1.93 17.64 -20.19
CA ALA A 61 2.09 16.87 -21.41
C ALA A 61 0.67 16.75 -21.95
N LYS A 62 0.37 17.50 -23.00
CA LYS A 62 -0.92 17.38 -23.66
C LYS A 62 -1.05 15.91 -23.99
N LEU A 63 -2.11 15.30 -23.50
CA LEU A 63 -2.43 13.88 -23.60
C LEU A 63 -2.38 13.35 -25.06
N GLN A 64 -2.52 14.27 -26.01
CA GLN A 64 -2.34 14.08 -27.46
C GLN A 64 -0.88 13.84 -27.91
N ALA A 65 0.11 14.16 -27.07
CA ALA A 65 1.54 14.01 -27.34
C ALA A 65 2.12 12.67 -26.89
N LEU A 66 1.31 11.80 -26.26
CA LEU A 66 1.72 10.44 -25.95
C LEU A 66 1.90 9.64 -27.24
N ASP A 67 2.96 8.84 -27.29
CA ASP A 67 3.06 7.80 -28.31
C ASP A 67 2.06 6.66 -28.00
N ASP A 68 1.85 5.79 -28.98
CA ASP A 68 0.86 4.71 -28.84
C ASP A 68 1.23 3.68 -27.78
N ARG A 69 2.52 3.52 -27.44
CA ARG A 69 2.96 2.59 -26.40
C ARG A 69 2.64 3.15 -25.01
N GLN A 70 2.87 4.44 -24.81
CA GLN A 70 2.49 5.15 -23.59
C GLN A 70 0.97 5.14 -23.39
N LYS A 71 0.19 5.34 -24.46
CA LYS A 71 -1.28 5.23 -24.40
C LYS A 71 -1.74 3.84 -23.98
N ARG A 72 -1.18 2.78 -24.59
CA ARG A 72 -1.51 1.39 -24.24
C ARG A 72 -1.20 1.07 -22.77
N TRP A 73 0.00 1.44 -22.31
CA TRP A 73 0.39 1.30 -20.90
C TRP A 73 -0.61 1.99 -19.95
N LEU A 74 -0.99 3.21 -20.30
CA LEU A 74 -1.93 4.01 -19.51
C LEU A 74 -3.31 3.37 -19.44
N ILE A 75 -3.90 3.04 -20.58
CA ILE A 75 -5.24 2.46 -20.66
C ILE A 75 -5.31 1.16 -19.84
N VAL A 76 -4.28 0.31 -19.95
CA VAL A 76 -4.20 -0.91 -19.14
C VAL A 76 -4.19 -0.59 -17.65
N GLY A 77 -3.40 0.40 -17.21
CA GLY A 77 -3.39 0.84 -15.81
C GLY A 77 -4.75 1.33 -15.31
N ILE A 78 -5.46 2.09 -16.14
CA ILE A 78 -6.81 2.58 -15.83
C ILE A 78 -7.77 1.40 -15.65
N CYS A 79 -7.78 0.44 -16.59
CA CYS A 79 -8.64 -0.74 -16.49
C CYS A 79 -8.30 -1.61 -15.25
N LEU A 80 -7.02 -1.75 -14.92
CA LEU A 80 -6.60 -2.43 -13.69
C LEU A 80 -7.20 -1.77 -12.44
N GLN A 81 -7.18 -0.44 -12.35
CA GLN A 81 -7.64 0.30 -11.18
C GLN A 81 -9.16 0.49 -11.12
N LYS A 82 -9.80 0.77 -12.26
CA LYS A 82 -11.24 1.11 -12.33
C LYS A 82 -12.14 -0.11 -12.46
N ILE A 83 -11.66 -1.20 -13.05
CA ILE A 83 -12.51 -2.35 -13.38
C ILE A 83 -12.05 -3.58 -12.59
N VAL A 84 -10.78 -3.98 -12.75
CA VAL A 84 -10.30 -5.23 -12.17
C VAL A 84 -10.21 -5.14 -10.65
N LEU A 85 -9.56 -4.11 -10.09
CA LEU A 85 -9.38 -3.98 -8.65
C LEU A 85 -10.71 -3.93 -7.88
N PRO A 86 -11.74 -3.14 -8.24
CA PRO A 86 -13.03 -3.16 -7.56
C PRO A 86 -13.68 -4.55 -7.57
N ALA A 87 -13.67 -5.24 -8.71
CA ALA A 87 -14.21 -6.60 -8.83
C ALA A 87 -13.48 -7.60 -7.93
N LEU A 88 -12.15 -7.51 -7.85
CA LEU A 88 -11.35 -8.34 -6.95
C LEU A 88 -11.67 -8.06 -5.49
N ARG A 89 -11.75 -6.79 -5.07
CA ARG A 89 -12.09 -6.42 -3.69
C ARG A 89 -13.44 -7.00 -3.27
N GLN A 90 -14.48 -6.81 -4.09
CA GLN A 90 -15.81 -7.35 -3.84
C GLN A 90 -15.79 -8.88 -3.68
N TYR A 91 -14.98 -9.56 -4.48
CA TYR A 91 -14.88 -11.02 -4.45
C TYR A 91 -14.05 -11.55 -3.26
N ILE A 92 -12.98 -10.86 -2.86
CA ILE A 92 -12.05 -11.30 -1.81
C ILE A 92 -12.68 -11.19 -0.41
N VAL A 93 -13.37 -10.07 -0.13
CA VAL A 93 -13.83 -9.73 1.23
C VAL A 93 -14.70 -10.83 1.86
N PRO A 94 -15.73 -11.40 1.19
CA PRO A 94 -16.53 -12.46 1.78
C PRO A 94 -15.72 -13.72 2.10
N ILE A 95 -14.80 -14.10 1.21
CA ILE A 95 -13.97 -15.31 1.37
C ILE A 95 -13.02 -15.16 2.56
N LEU A 96 -12.40 -13.99 2.74
CA LEU A 96 -11.55 -13.73 3.90
C LEU A 96 -12.36 -13.59 5.20
N THR A 97 -13.58 -13.07 5.13
CA THR A 97 -14.48 -13.01 6.27
C THR A 97 -14.84 -14.41 6.77
N ASP A 98 -15.18 -15.32 5.86
CA ASP A 98 -15.44 -16.72 6.20
C ASP A 98 -14.20 -17.41 6.78
N LEU A 99 -13.02 -17.15 6.20
CA LEU A 99 -11.76 -17.66 6.74
C LEU A 99 -11.48 -17.14 8.16
N TYR A 100 -11.68 -15.84 8.39
CA TYR A 100 -11.51 -15.23 9.70
C TYR A 100 -12.39 -15.91 10.74
N ASN A 101 -13.70 -16.03 10.46
CA ASN A 101 -14.66 -16.68 11.35
C ASN A 101 -14.32 -18.15 11.61
N GLU A 102 -13.79 -18.87 10.62
CA GLU A 102 -13.32 -20.23 10.81
C GLU A 102 -12.10 -20.30 11.74
N LEU A 103 -11.11 -19.44 11.53
CA LEU A 103 -9.89 -19.40 12.32
C LEU A 103 -10.15 -18.93 13.75
N MET A 104 -11.06 -17.99 13.97
CA MET A 104 -11.53 -17.63 15.30
C MET A 104 -12.04 -18.86 16.04
N ARG A 105 -12.97 -19.61 15.43
CA ARG A 105 -13.60 -20.77 16.07
C ARG A 105 -12.64 -21.94 16.33
N LYS A 106 -11.76 -22.24 15.37
CA LYS A 106 -10.90 -23.44 15.41
C LYS A 106 -9.54 -23.19 16.05
N GLN A 107 -8.96 -22.03 15.81
CA GLN A 107 -7.59 -21.69 16.18
C GLN A 107 -7.50 -20.55 17.20
N LYS A 108 -8.65 -19.98 17.61
CA LYS A 108 -8.76 -18.87 18.56
C LYS A 108 -7.84 -17.71 18.21
N ILE A 109 -7.79 -17.38 16.92
CA ILE A 109 -6.82 -16.45 16.33
C ILE A 109 -6.86 -15.05 16.97
N GLU A 110 -7.99 -14.67 17.59
CA GLU A 110 -8.12 -13.41 18.34
C GLU A 110 -7.39 -13.38 19.70
N THR A 111 -6.96 -14.53 20.22
CA THR A 111 -6.35 -14.66 21.57
C THR A 111 -4.96 -15.29 21.56
N GLN A 112 -4.36 -15.45 20.38
CA GLN A 112 -3.08 -16.12 20.24
C GLN A 112 -1.93 -15.35 20.91
N THR A 113 -0.97 -16.11 21.43
CA THR A 113 0.27 -15.62 22.04
C THR A 113 1.48 -16.11 21.27
N TYR A 114 2.68 -15.64 21.62
CA TYR A 114 3.93 -16.11 21.00
C TYR A 114 4.08 -17.64 20.98
N GLU A 115 3.65 -18.33 22.04
CA GLU A 115 3.79 -19.79 22.14
C GLU A 115 2.70 -20.57 21.39
N THR A 116 1.55 -19.93 21.11
CA THR A 116 0.34 -20.61 20.63
C THR A 116 -0.12 -20.15 19.26
N HIS A 117 0.56 -19.16 18.67
CA HIS A 117 0.17 -18.60 17.39
C HIS A 117 0.30 -19.59 16.24
N LEU A 118 -0.56 -19.41 15.25
CA LEU A 118 -0.54 -20.22 14.04
C LEU A 118 0.62 -19.76 13.15
N THR A 119 1.73 -20.48 13.14
CA THR A 119 2.90 -20.09 12.32
C THR A 119 2.67 -20.23 10.82
N ARG A 120 1.88 -21.24 10.41
CA ARG A 120 1.65 -21.59 9.01
C ARG A 120 0.20 -21.96 8.74
N TYR A 121 -0.34 -21.51 7.62
CA TYR A 121 -1.66 -21.91 7.13
C TYR A 121 -1.56 -23.08 6.16
N ALA A 122 -1.86 -24.29 6.66
CA ALA A 122 -1.65 -25.54 5.94
C ALA A 122 -2.31 -25.63 4.55
N PRO A 123 -3.56 -25.16 4.32
CA PRO A 123 -4.19 -25.27 2.99
C PRO A 123 -3.42 -24.61 1.85
N ALA A 124 -2.64 -23.58 2.14
CA ALA A 124 -1.78 -22.89 1.16
C ALA A 124 -0.28 -23.17 1.37
N ASN A 125 0.07 -23.88 2.45
CA ASN A 125 1.44 -24.00 2.95
C ASN A 125 2.14 -22.62 3.10
N THR A 126 1.38 -21.60 3.52
CA THR A 126 1.85 -20.20 3.62
C THR A 126 2.26 -19.88 5.05
N ASP A 127 3.48 -19.37 5.23
CA ASP A 127 3.93 -18.83 6.52
C ASP A 127 3.21 -17.52 6.82
N LEU A 128 2.64 -17.41 8.03
CA LEU A 128 1.83 -16.25 8.43
C LEU A 128 2.71 -15.11 8.94
N ASN A 129 2.56 -13.94 8.33
CA ASN A 129 3.41 -12.78 8.56
C ASN A 129 2.91 -11.91 9.72
N TYR A 130 3.18 -12.34 10.96
CA TYR A 130 2.84 -11.53 12.14
C TYR A 130 3.66 -10.24 12.26
N GLU A 131 4.75 -10.07 11.50
CA GLU A 131 5.48 -8.79 11.46
C GLU A 131 4.61 -7.65 10.89
N ALA A 132 3.66 -8.01 10.01
CA ALA A 132 2.81 -7.08 9.26
C ALA A 132 1.56 -6.59 10.02
N VAL A 133 1.22 -7.19 11.16
CA VAL A 133 0.03 -6.84 11.96
C VAL A 133 0.43 -6.11 13.23
N ASN A 134 -0.55 -5.44 13.87
CA ASN A 134 -0.41 -4.78 15.17
C ASN A 134 0.82 -3.86 15.31
N ASN A 135 1.34 -3.31 14.20
CA ASN A 135 2.57 -2.53 14.17
C ASN A 135 3.80 -3.26 14.77
N ASN A 136 3.81 -4.59 14.71
CA ASN A 136 4.81 -5.44 15.36
C ASN A 136 6.23 -5.14 14.88
N LYS A 137 6.44 -5.05 13.56
CA LYS A 137 7.76 -4.75 13.00
C LYS A 137 8.31 -3.40 13.44
N ALA A 138 7.50 -2.36 13.42
CA ALA A 138 7.94 -1.01 13.78
C ALA A 138 8.18 -0.88 15.29
N THR A 139 7.39 -1.57 16.11
CA THR A 139 7.46 -1.46 17.58
C THR A 139 8.56 -2.32 18.19
N TYR A 140 8.71 -3.55 17.72
CA TYR A 140 9.58 -4.54 18.36
C TYR A 140 10.74 -4.99 17.46
N GLY A 141 10.83 -4.49 16.22
CA GLY A 141 11.89 -4.87 15.28
C GLY A 141 11.87 -6.37 15.01
N ASN A 142 12.99 -7.05 15.29
CA ASN A 142 13.11 -8.50 15.12
C ASN A 142 12.82 -9.30 16.41
N GLN A 143 12.35 -8.65 17.49
CA GLN A 143 12.06 -9.30 18.78
C GLN A 143 10.70 -10.01 18.73
N ARG A 144 10.59 -11.10 17.97
CA ARG A 144 9.33 -11.82 17.70
C ARG A 144 8.59 -12.27 18.95
N ALA A 145 9.30 -12.59 20.04
CA ALA A 145 8.70 -12.96 21.32
C ALA A 145 7.82 -11.85 21.95
N LYS A 146 7.99 -10.59 21.53
CA LYS A 146 7.23 -9.44 22.05
C LYS A 146 6.07 -9.00 21.15
N TYR A 147 5.90 -9.63 20.00
CA TYR A 147 4.82 -9.27 19.08
C TYR A 147 3.44 -9.52 19.70
N ASP A 148 2.48 -8.70 19.30
CA ASP A 148 1.05 -8.97 19.51
C ASP A 148 0.56 -9.91 18.39
N TYR A 149 0.24 -11.15 18.77
CA TYR A 149 -0.22 -12.21 17.87
C TYR A 149 -1.75 -12.26 17.73
N THR A 150 -2.48 -11.33 18.34
CA THR A 150 -3.93 -11.28 18.21
C THR A 150 -4.36 -10.73 16.85
N ILE A 151 -5.31 -11.38 16.19
CA ILE A 151 -5.88 -10.91 14.93
C ILE A 151 -7.29 -10.40 15.21
N LYS A 152 -7.49 -9.09 15.04
CA LYS A 152 -8.68 -8.37 15.52
C LYS A 152 -9.72 -8.15 14.42
N SER A 153 -9.34 -8.37 13.17
CA SER A 153 -10.18 -8.05 12.02
C SER A 153 -9.80 -8.86 10.78
N VAL A 154 -10.68 -8.83 9.78
CA VAL A 154 -10.41 -9.37 8.43
C VAL A 154 -9.24 -8.65 7.74
N VAL A 155 -9.06 -7.36 8.04
CA VAL A 155 -7.92 -6.57 7.54
C VAL A 155 -6.61 -7.03 8.18
N ASP A 156 -6.59 -7.32 9.49
CA ASP A 156 -5.39 -7.89 10.11
C ASP A 156 -5.09 -9.30 9.59
N LEU A 157 -6.14 -10.10 9.38
CA LEU A 157 -6.00 -11.42 8.79
C LEU A 157 -5.36 -11.34 7.40
N SER A 158 -5.79 -10.40 6.56
CA SER A 158 -5.28 -10.29 5.19
C SER A 158 -3.78 -9.97 5.17
N LYS A 159 -3.30 -9.10 6.07
CA LYS A 159 -1.89 -8.76 6.24
C LYS A 159 -1.00 -9.97 6.53
N LEU A 160 -1.52 -11.00 7.21
CA LEU A 160 -0.75 -12.22 7.48
C LEU A 160 -0.36 -12.99 6.22
N PHE A 161 -1.12 -12.87 5.13
CA PHE A 161 -0.87 -13.58 3.87
C PHE A 161 -0.03 -12.78 2.88
N LEU A 162 0.47 -11.60 3.29
CA LEU A 162 1.20 -10.70 2.43
C LEU A 162 2.59 -10.38 2.98
N PRO A 163 3.56 -10.06 2.10
CA PRO A 163 4.81 -9.47 2.51
C PRO A 163 4.58 -8.15 3.27
N THR A 164 5.45 -7.85 4.23
CA THR A 164 5.33 -6.68 5.12
C THR A 164 5.20 -5.35 4.38
N HIS A 165 5.80 -5.21 3.19
CA HIS A 165 5.72 -3.99 2.39
C HIS A 165 4.39 -3.80 1.64
N MET A 166 3.57 -4.84 1.50
CA MET A 166 2.23 -4.77 0.86
C MET A 166 1.09 -4.71 1.89
N ALA A 167 1.38 -5.01 3.15
CA ALA A 167 0.40 -5.07 4.22
C ALA A 167 -0.30 -3.73 4.55
N PRO A 168 0.33 -2.55 4.41
CA PRO A 168 -0.39 -1.28 4.61
C PRO A 168 -1.54 -1.06 3.61
N ASP A 169 -1.53 -1.74 2.47
CA ASP A 169 -2.43 -1.44 1.35
C ASP A 169 -3.64 -2.39 1.27
N THR A 170 -4.02 -3.02 2.40
CA THR A 170 -5.04 -4.08 2.48
C THR A 170 -6.39 -3.65 3.00
N ASP A 171 -6.64 -2.36 3.20
CA ASP A 171 -7.84 -1.89 3.91
C ASP A 171 -9.16 -2.10 3.13
N PHE A 172 -9.14 -2.81 1.98
CA PHE A 172 -10.30 -3.17 1.14
C PHE A 172 -11.22 -1.99 0.75
N HIS A 173 -10.76 -0.76 0.91
CA HIS A 173 -11.41 0.48 0.51
C HIS A 173 -10.70 1.08 -0.72
N GLU A 174 -11.02 2.32 -1.10
CA GLU A 174 -10.57 2.95 -2.36
C GLU A 174 -9.05 3.03 -2.53
N THR A 175 -8.30 2.97 -1.43
CA THR A 175 -6.83 3.02 -1.41
C THR A 175 -6.16 1.65 -1.49
N CYS A 176 -6.93 0.56 -1.56
CA CYS A 176 -6.38 -0.80 -1.58
C CYS A 176 -5.55 -1.05 -2.85
N ASP A 177 -4.36 -1.61 -2.69
CA ASP A 177 -3.45 -1.87 -3.81
C ASP A 177 -3.79 -3.17 -4.55
N LEU A 178 -3.67 -3.14 -5.88
CA LEU A 178 -3.94 -4.31 -6.72
C LEU A 178 -3.01 -5.49 -6.41
N SER A 179 -1.74 -5.26 -6.10
CA SER A 179 -0.81 -6.34 -5.75
C SER A 179 -1.19 -7.00 -4.45
N ALA A 180 -1.70 -6.23 -3.47
CA ALA A 180 -2.23 -6.79 -2.25
C ALA A 180 -3.43 -7.72 -2.55
N CYS A 181 -4.40 -7.28 -3.35
CA CYS A 181 -5.52 -8.14 -3.77
C CYS A 181 -5.07 -9.41 -4.51
N LEU A 182 -4.16 -9.29 -5.48
CA LEU A 182 -3.64 -10.44 -6.22
C LEU A 182 -2.86 -11.38 -5.30
N GLY A 183 -2.03 -10.84 -4.40
CA GLY A 183 -1.26 -11.60 -3.42
C GLY A 183 -2.15 -12.39 -2.47
N LEU A 184 -3.26 -11.81 -2.01
CA LEU A 184 -4.24 -12.52 -1.18
C LEU A 184 -4.86 -13.71 -1.90
N ILE A 185 -5.20 -13.54 -3.18
CA ILE A 185 -5.75 -14.62 -3.98
C ILE A 185 -4.75 -15.78 -4.09
N ILE A 186 -3.48 -15.45 -4.37
CA ILE A 186 -2.41 -16.43 -4.58
C ILE A 186 -2.02 -17.15 -3.28
N ASN A 187 -1.92 -16.43 -2.17
CA ASN A 187 -1.25 -16.93 -0.96
C ASN A 187 -2.20 -17.56 0.09
N THR A 188 -3.51 -17.34 -0.01
CA THR A 188 -4.45 -17.80 1.03
C THR A 188 -4.91 -19.24 0.84
N GLY A 189 -4.79 -19.82 -0.36
CA GLY A 189 -5.26 -21.18 -0.67
C GLY A 189 -6.77 -21.40 -0.54
N ARG A 190 -7.54 -20.31 -0.38
CA ARG A 190 -9.02 -20.35 -0.28
C ARG A 190 -9.71 -20.17 -1.62
N PHE A 191 -8.99 -19.64 -2.59
CA PHE A 191 -9.53 -19.37 -3.92
C PHE A 191 -9.36 -20.59 -4.82
N PRO A 192 -10.30 -20.83 -5.76
CA PRO A 192 -10.13 -21.88 -6.75
C PRO A 192 -8.80 -21.74 -7.51
N VAL A 193 -8.19 -22.87 -7.87
CA VAL A 193 -6.92 -22.89 -8.62
C VAL A 193 -7.02 -22.06 -9.89
N SER A 194 -8.15 -22.12 -10.61
CA SER A 194 -8.38 -21.31 -11.81
C SER A 194 -8.27 -19.81 -11.55
N VAL A 195 -8.81 -19.32 -10.43
CA VAL A 195 -8.73 -17.90 -10.05
C VAL A 195 -7.31 -17.53 -9.64
N SER A 196 -6.64 -18.40 -8.88
CA SER A 196 -5.26 -18.19 -8.44
C SER A 196 -4.28 -18.11 -9.62
N SER A 197 -4.43 -19.00 -10.61
CA SER A 197 -3.65 -18.94 -11.84
C SER A 197 -3.92 -17.67 -12.65
N CYS A 198 -5.17 -17.21 -12.73
CA CYS A 198 -5.49 -15.94 -13.37
C CYS A 198 -4.84 -14.76 -12.63
N ALA A 199 -4.89 -14.75 -11.30
CA ALA A 199 -4.25 -13.71 -10.48
C ALA A 199 -2.73 -13.70 -10.67
N GLU A 200 -2.09 -14.87 -10.74
CA GLU A 200 -0.66 -14.99 -11.03
C GLU A 200 -0.31 -14.42 -12.42
N ASN A 201 -1.11 -14.71 -13.44
CA ASN A 201 -0.93 -14.17 -14.78
C ASN A 201 -1.11 -12.64 -14.80
N VAL A 202 -2.16 -12.11 -14.17
CA VAL A 202 -2.37 -10.65 -14.09
C VAL A 202 -1.21 -9.98 -13.35
N ARG A 203 -0.73 -10.57 -12.25
CA ARG A 203 0.40 -10.05 -11.47
C ARG A 203 1.68 -10.02 -12.29
N SER A 204 2.07 -11.15 -12.87
CA SER A 204 3.36 -11.34 -13.55
C SER A 204 3.41 -10.71 -14.93
N VAL A 205 2.31 -10.81 -15.70
CA VAL A 205 2.25 -10.34 -17.10
C VAL A 205 1.78 -8.90 -17.19
N ILE A 206 0.91 -8.40 -16.31
CA ILE A 206 0.34 -7.06 -16.47
C ILE A 206 0.85 -6.11 -15.40
N ARG A 207 0.52 -6.36 -14.13
CA ARG A 207 0.74 -5.42 -13.03
C ARG A 207 2.23 -5.13 -12.82
N ASN A 208 3.07 -6.15 -12.78
CA ASN A 208 4.51 -5.97 -12.54
C ASN A 208 5.19 -5.19 -13.69
N PRO A 209 5.00 -5.55 -14.97
CA PRO A 209 5.48 -4.72 -16.08
C PRO A 209 4.87 -3.32 -16.12
N TRP A 210 3.63 -3.16 -15.65
CA TRP A 210 2.96 -1.86 -15.61
C TRP A 210 3.60 -0.93 -14.57
N VAL A 211 3.86 -1.42 -13.35
CA VAL A 211 4.49 -0.59 -12.31
C VAL A 211 6.00 -0.39 -12.54
N HIS A 212 6.66 -1.32 -13.23
CA HIS A 212 8.06 -1.24 -13.63
C HIS A 212 8.18 -0.92 -15.12
N CYS A 213 7.59 0.20 -15.52
CA CYS A 213 7.30 0.45 -16.92
C CYS A 213 8.54 0.53 -17.81
N ASN A 214 8.56 -0.37 -18.80
CA ASN A 214 9.36 -0.26 -20.00
C ASN A 214 8.41 -0.02 -21.19
N PHE A 215 8.28 1.22 -21.66
CA PHE A 215 7.34 1.55 -22.75
C PHE A 215 7.54 0.71 -24.01
N THR A 216 8.74 0.18 -24.26
CA THR A 216 9.00 -0.66 -25.44
C THR A 216 8.25 -1.99 -25.43
N GLU A 217 7.84 -2.48 -24.26
CA GLU A 217 7.07 -3.72 -24.11
C GLU A 217 5.57 -3.52 -24.38
N TRP A 218 5.07 -2.29 -24.39
CA TRP A 218 3.66 -1.98 -24.56
C TRP A 218 3.28 -1.85 -26.04
N ASP A 219 3.58 -2.88 -26.80
CA ASP A 219 3.12 -3.03 -28.18
C ASP A 219 1.67 -3.52 -28.26
N GLU A 220 1.16 -3.67 -29.48
CA GLU A 220 -0.21 -4.12 -29.72
C GLU A 220 -0.49 -5.53 -29.20
N PHE A 221 0.51 -6.42 -29.28
CA PHE A 221 0.37 -7.79 -28.80
C PHE A 221 0.25 -7.81 -27.27
N LYS A 222 1.15 -7.11 -26.57
CA LYS A 222 1.11 -6.99 -25.11
C LYS A 222 -0.18 -6.36 -24.63
N TYR A 223 -0.62 -5.30 -25.29
CA TYR A 223 -1.88 -4.62 -25.01
C TYR A 223 -3.06 -5.59 -25.14
N SER A 224 -3.20 -6.23 -26.30
CA SER A 224 -4.27 -7.20 -26.54
C SER A 224 -4.26 -8.38 -25.57
N HIS A 225 -3.08 -8.92 -25.26
CA HIS A 225 -2.92 -10.02 -24.31
C HIS A 225 -3.27 -9.60 -22.87
N SER A 226 -2.92 -8.37 -22.48
CA SER A 226 -3.28 -7.83 -21.16
C SER A 226 -4.80 -7.77 -20.98
N PHE A 227 -5.55 -7.32 -21.99
CA PHE A 227 -7.01 -7.33 -21.95
C PHE A 227 -7.59 -8.75 -21.87
N GLN A 228 -7.04 -9.71 -22.61
CA GLN A 228 -7.48 -11.11 -22.50
C GLN A 228 -7.30 -11.65 -21.08
N LEU A 229 -6.15 -11.38 -20.45
CA LEU A 229 -5.89 -11.80 -19.07
C LEU A 229 -6.81 -11.09 -18.05
N MET A 230 -7.12 -9.80 -18.26
CA MET A 230 -8.12 -9.08 -17.44
C MET A 230 -9.52 -9.68 -17.60
N GLU A 231 -9.95 -9.99 -18.83
CA GLU A 231 -11.22 -10.68 -19.08
C GLU A 231 -11.26 -12.07 -18.42
N GLN A 232 -10.16 -12.82 -18.49
CA GLN A 232 -10.05 -14.14 -17.86
C GLN A 232 -10.19 -14.08 -16.34
N ILE A 233 -9.49 -13.16 -15.66
CA ILE A 233 -9.61 -13.04 -14.21
C ILE A 233 -11.03 -12.64 -13.81
N VAL A 234 -11.65 -11.66 -14.49
CA VAL A 234 -13.04 -11.25 -14.24
C VAL A 234 -14.02 -12.41 -14.48
N GLY A 235 -13.82 -13.16 -15.56
CA GLY A 235 -14.61 -14.35 -15.88
C GLY A 235 -14.51 -15.45 -14.82
N ALA A 236 -13.36 -15.59 -14.17
CA ALA A 236 -13.09 -16.60 -13.14
C ALA A 236 -13.69 -16.26 -11.77
N LEU A 237 -13.97 -14.98 -11.47
CA LEU A 237 -14.56 -14.56 -10.18
C LEU A 237 -15.95 -15.16 -9.99
N ARG A 238 -16.43 -15.35 -8.76
CA ARG A 238 -17.81 -15.81 -8.50
C ARG A 238 -18.81 -14.64 -8.47
N LEU A 239 -18.78 -13.80 -9.50
CA LEU A 239 -19.76 -12.74 -9.73
C LEU A 239 -20.98 -13.29 -10.48
N SER A 240 -22.10 -12.58 -10.48
CA SER A 240 -23.25 -12.95 -11.31
C SER A 240 -22.92 -12.86 -12.81
N SER A 241 -23.62 -13.63 -13.64
CA SER A 241 -23.43 -13.58 -15.10
C SER A 241 -23.63 -12.17 -15.68
N TYR A 242 -24.54 -11.39 -15.08
CA TYR A 242 -24.77 -10.00 -15.47
C TYR A 242 -23.57 -9.11 -15.14
N GLU A 243 -23.08 -9.13 -13.89
CA GLU A 243 -21.92 -8.32 -13.47
C GLU A 243 -20.67 -8.65 -14.29
N LYS A 244 -20.39 -9.95 -14.53
CA LYS A 244 -19.26 -10.36 -15.39
C LYS A 244 -19.37 -9.78 -16.78
N SER A 245 -20.57 -9.86 -17.37
CA SER A 245 -20.81 -9.39 -18.74
C SER A 245 -20.62 -7.88 -18.85
N GLN A 246 -21.08 -7.12 -17.84
CA GLN A 246 -20.87 -5.67 -17.77
C GLN A 246 -19.38 -5.32 -17.69
N LEU A 247 -18.64 -5.92 -16.76
CA LEU A 247 -17.20 -5.65 -16.60
C LEU A 247 -16.39 -6.05 -17.84
N ILE A 248 -16.70 -7.18 -18.47
CA ILE A 248 -16.04 -7.63 -19.71
C ILE A 248 -16.37 -6.70 -20.88
N MET A 249 -17.63 -6.24 -20.98
CA MET A 249 -18.03 -5.27 -22.01
C MET A 249 -17.30 -3.94 -21.82
N GLU A 250 -17.20 -3.46 -20.58
CA GLU A 250 -16.46 -2.25 -20.25
C GLU A 250 -14.98 -2.39 -20.60
N LEU A 251 -14.33 -3.51 -20.26
CA LEU A 251 -12.94 -3.79 -20.68
C LEU A 251 -12.78 -3.72 -22.20
N ARG A 252 -13.71 -4.30 -22.97
CA ARG A 252 -13.66 -4.27 -24.44
C ARG A 252 -13.89 -2.88 -25.00
N GLU A 253 -14.77 -2.10 -24.37
CA GLU A 253 -15.01 -0.71 -24.73
C GLU A 253 -13.73 0.12 -24.51
N TRP A 254 -13.08 0.01 -23.35
CA TRP A 254 -11.79 0.63 -23.10
C TRP A 254 -10.73 0.19 -24.10
N LYS A 255 -10.70 -1.10 -24.47
CA LYS A 255 -9.73 -1.62 -25.43
C LYS A 255 -9.83 -0.93 -26.80
N ILE A 256 -11.05 -0.72 -27.29
CA ILE A 256 -11.34 -0.28 -28.67
C ILE A 256 -11.46 1.25 -28.74
N ASN A 257 -12.20 1.84 -27.81
CA ASN A 257 -12.69 3.21 -27.93
C ASN A 257 -11.88 4.22 -27.12
N ALA A 258 -11.04 3.78 -26.17
CA ALA A 258 -10.33 4.71 -25.30
C ALA A 258 -9.38 5.60 -26.10
N LYS A 259 -9.80 6.85 -26.32
CA LYS A 259 -8.90 7.91 -26.77
C LYS A 259 -8.41 8.64 -25.53
N PRO A 260 -7.14 9.08 -25.53
CA PRO A 260 -6.62 9.86 -24.43
C PRO A 260 -7.47 11.14 -24.18
N SER A 261 -8.09 11.73 -25.20
CA SER A 261 -9.02 12.86 -25.05
C SER A 261 -10.22 12.59 -24.14
N ASP A 262 -10.60 11.33 -23.96
CA ASP A 262 -11.85 10.92 -23.32
C ASP A 262 -11.64 10.66 -21.82
N LEU A 263 -10.41 10.82 -21.33
CA LEU A 263 -10.09 10.72 -19.91
C LEU A 263 -10.71 11.88 -19.12
N ASP A 264 -11.33 11.57 -17.98
CA ASP A 264 -11.78 12.55 -17.01
C ASP A 264 -10.59 13.21 -16.28
N ASP A 265 -10.84 14.29 -15.54
CA ASP A 265 -9.76 15.04 -14.89
C ASP A 265 -9.04 14.27 -13.77
N ASN A 266 -9.68 13.27 -13.17
CA ASN A 266 -9.03 12.38 -12.20
C ASN A 266 -8.15 11.35 -12.92
N GLU A 267 -8.59 10.81 -14.05
CA GLU A 267 -7.80 9.93 -14.90
C GLU A 267 -6.58 10.65 -15.49
N LYS A 268 -6.75 11.93 -15.87
CA LYS A 268 -5.65 12.81 -16.25
C LYS A 268 -4.68 13.07 -15.09
N ARG A 269 -5.16 13.17 -13.85
CA ARG A 269 -4.28 13.31 -12.67
C ARG A 269 -3.48 12.05 -12.41
N TRP A 270 -4.10 10.87 -12.49
CA TRP A 270 -3.39 9.58 -12.41
C TRP A 270 -2.34 9.43 -13.49
N LEU A 271 -2.65 9.87 -14.71
CA LEU A 271 -1.70 9.99 -15.81
C LEU A 271 -0.52 10.89 -15.44
N VAL A 272 -0.75 12.12 -14.97
CA VAL A 272 0.34 13.05 -14.62
C VAL A 272 1.22 12.45 -13.53
N VAL A 273 0.63 11.85 -12.49
CA VAL A 273 1.39 11.20 -11.41
C VAL A 273 2.18 10.00 -11.94
N GLY A 274 1.55 9.10 -12.71
CA GLY A 274 2.18 7.90 -13.26
C GLY A 274 3.30 8.20 -14.25
N ILE A 275 3.11 9.18 -15.13
CA ILE A 275 4.14 9.66 -16.06
C ILE A 275 5.25 10.38 -15.31
N CYS A 276 4.94 11.31 -14.40
CA CYS A 276 5.96 12.01 -13.62
C CYS A 276 6.80 11.04 -12.78
N MET A 277 6.18 10.04 -12.15
CA MET A 277 6.90 9.01 -11.41
C MET A 277 7.84 8.21 -12.32
N ASN A 278 7.38 7.73 -13.48
CA ASN A 278 8.19 6.84 -14.34
C ASN A 278 9.15 7.54 -15.31
N THR A 279 8.85 8.76 -15.77
CA THR A 279 9.66 9.47 -16.77
C THR A 279 10.56 10.56 -16.18
N VAL A 280 10.19 11.11 -15.01
CA VAL A 280 10.94 12.20 -14.37
C VAL A 280 11.58 11.70 -13.08
N LEU A 281 10.78 11.22 -12.13
CA LEU A 281 11.26 10.92 -10.79
C LEU A 281 12.14 9.67 -10.76
N ILE A 282 11.69 8.54 -11.29
CA ILE A 282 12.46 7.28 -11.30
C ILE A 282 13.79 7.44 -12.07
N PRO A 283 13.83 8.04 -13.28
CA PRO A 283 15.09 8.31 -13.96
C PRO A 283 15.99 9.31 -13.22
N ALA A 284 15.43 10.35 -12.60
CA ALA A 284 16.21 11.28 -11.78
C ALA A 284 16.79 10.61 -10.52
N LEU A 285 15.99 9.79 -9.82
CA LEU A 285 16.46 8.99 -8.69
C LEU A 285 17.54 8.01 -9.14
N ARG A 286 17.36 7.33 -10.28
CA ARG A 286 18.38 6.42 -10.84
C ARG A 286 19.65 7.15 -11.26
N LYS A 287 19.54 8.33 -11.85
CA LYS A 287 20.69 9.12 -12.33
C LYS A 287 21.46 9.79 -11.19
N TYR A 288 20.78 10.29 -10.18
CA TYR A 288 21.37 11.15 -9.15
C TYR A 288 21.47 10.47 -7.79
N VAL A 289 20.48 9.68 -7.36
CA VAL A 289 20.45 9.10 -6.02
C VAL A 289 21.19 7.77 -5.96
N VAL A 290 21.03 6.89 -6.96
CA VAL A 290 21.69 5.58 -6.97
C VAL A 290 23.22 5.69 -6.91
N PRO A 291 23.91 6.53 -7.72
CA PRO A 291 25.37 6.65 -7.63
C PRO A 291 25.85 7.16 -6.26
N ILE A 292 25.12 8.10 -5.65
CA ILE A 292 25.43 8.62 -4.32
C ILE A 292 25.32 7.51 -3.27
N LEU A 293 24.23 6.73 -3.30
CA LEU A 293 24.04 5.59 -2.41
C LEU A 293 25.10 4.51 -2.62
N THR A 294 25.52 4.26 -3.86
CA THR A 294 26.60 3.32 -4.17
C THR A 294 27.95 3.78 -3.59
N VAL A 295 28.28 5.07 -3.70
CA VAL A 295 29.51 5.63 -3.11
C VAL A 295 29.46 5.53 -1.60
N LEU A 296 28.35 5.91 -0.97
CA LEU A 296 28.17 5.81 0.48
C LEU A 296 28.28 4.36 0.97
N TYR A 297 27.67 3.42 0.26
CA TYR A 297 27.76 1.99 0.56
C TYR A 297 29.21 1.49 0.50
N ASN A 298 29.95 1.84 -0.57
CA ASN A 298 31.35 1.43 -0.71
C ASN A 298 32.25 2.00 0.39
N GLU A 299 32.05 3.25 0.79
CA GLU A 299 32.78 3.86 1.90
C GLU A 299 32.44 3.18 3.23
N LEU A 300 31.16 2.91 3.51
CA LEU A 300 30.75 2.17 4.70
C LEU A 300 31.40 0.78 4.77
N THR A 301 31.41 0.04 3.65
CA THR A 301 32.08 -1.27 3.58
C THR A 301 33.60 -1.15 3.78
N ARG A 302 34.23 -0.08 3.27
CA ARG A 302 35.65 0.19 3.49
C ARG A 302 35.96 0.42 4.97
N TYR A 303 35.16 1.24 5.66
CA TYR A 303 35.32 1.46 7.11
C TYR A 303 35.16 0.16 7.91
N GLN A 304 34.16 -0.66 7.59
CA GLN A 304 33.96 -1.96 8.25
C GLN A 304 35.16 -2.91 8.08
N ASN A 305 35.78 -2.92 6.89
CA ASN A 305 36.98 -3.70 6.64
C ASN A 305 38.20 -3.19 7.41
N ILE A 306 38.35 -1.87 7.53
CA ILE A 306 39.42 -1.25 8.33
C ILE A 306 39.24 -1.61 9.80
N ASP A 307 38.03 -1.47 10.34
CA ASP A 307 37.74 -1.84 11.73
C ASP A 307 38.06 -3.32 11.98
N THR A 308 37.67 -4.20 11.06
CA THR A 308 37.97 -5.65 11.16
C THR A 308 39.49 -5.91 11.16
N GLN A 309 40.26 -5.21 10.33
CA GLN A 309 41.72 -5.33 10.30
C GLN A 309 42.37 -4.82 11.60
N ILE A 310 41.88 -3.70 12.14
CA ILE A 310 42.35 -3.16 13.42
C ILE A 310 42.07 -4.17 14.56
N TYR A 311 40.86 -4.71 14.62
CA TYR A 311 40.50 -5.74 15.60
C TYR A 311 41.39 -6.98 15.51
N GLN A 312 41.64 -7.50 14.30
CA GLN A 312 42.53 -8.65 14.11
C GLN A 312 43.98 -8.34 14.51
N HIS A 313 44.46 -7.13 14.22
CA HIS A 313 45.80 -6.71 14.62
C HIS A 313 45.95 -6.64 16.16
N ILE A 314 44.95 -6.09 16.86
CA ILE A 314 44.93 -6.03 18.33
C ILE A 314 44.92 -7.44 18.93
N ILE A 315 44.11 -8.36 18.39
CA ILE A 315 44.06 -9.75 18.86
C ILE A 315 45.42 -10.43 18.70
N ASN A 316 46.05 -10.30 17.53
CA ASN A 316 47.34 -10.93 17.26
C ASN A 316 48.45 -10.39 18.18
N GLN A 317 48.45 -9.10 18.51
CA GLN A 317 49.40 -8.53 19.47
C GLN A 317 49.21 -9.05 20.91
N GLN A 318 47.99 -9.41 21.29
CA GLN A 318 47.69 -9.95 22.62
C GLN A 318 48.03 -11.43 22.77
N THR A 319 48.08 -12.19 21.67
CA THR A 319 48.43 -13.63 21.69
C THR A 319 49.93 -13.91 21.65
N ASP A 320 50.74 -12.92 21.27
CA ASP A 320 52.21 -13.02 21.19
C ASP A 320 52.93 -12.50 22.46
N SER A 321 52.19 -12.13 23.50
CA SER A 321 52.71 -11.67 24.82
C SER A 321 52.52 -12.72 25.91
#